data_AF-A0A183FTK0-F1
#
_entry.id   AF-A0A183FTK0-F1
#
_cell.length_a   1.000
_cell.length_b   1.000
_cell.length_c   1.000
_cell.angle_alpha   90.00
_cell.angle_beta   90.00
_cell.angle_gamma   90.00
#
_symmetry.space_group_name_H-M   'P 1'
#
loop_
_entity.id
_entity.type
_entity.pdbx_description
1 polymer ?
#
loop_
_entity_poly.entity_id
_entity_poly.type
_entity_poly.pdbx_seq_one_letter_code
_entity_poly.pdbx_strand_id
1 'polypeptide(L)'
;MSTVSPCKANLTKAIKTLELARGKIPQYLLDRLDPQPEAEYLEHLKYTVQAHMAELRAAVRTVKDRQQAFLTLACNSCSPEVDNEAYANYMEDMKLEETLLSTEAVITTLRTVASLTKNQPGSGLDDVSTEQPPYNGDDTHA
;
A
#
# COMPACT_ATOMS: atom_id res chain seq x y z
N MET A 1 5.02 -37.50 -15.33
CA MET A 1 4.02 -36.40 -15.37
C MET A 1 4.21 -35.57 -14.12
N SER A 2 4.21 -34.24 -14.24
CA SER A 2 4.39 -33.36 -13.07
C SER A 2 3.17 -33.44 -12.13
N THR A 3 3.43 -33.59 -10.83
CA THR A 3 2.38 -33.75 -9.81
C THR A 3 1.91 -32.42 -9.21
N VAL A 4 2.64 -31.33 -9.49
CA VAL A 4 2.40 -30.00 -8.92
C VAL A 4 1.32 -29.18 -9.65
N SER A 5 0.66 -29.75 -10.66
CA SER A 5 -0.36 -29.06 -11.48
C SER A 5 -1.45 -28.34 -10.68
N PRO A 6 -2.00 -28.91 -9.58
CA PRO A 6 -2.97 -28.19 -8.74
C PRO A 6 -2.37 -26.97 -8.02
N CYS A 7 -1.12 -27.07 -7.52
CA CYS A 7 -0.43 -25.95 -6.87
C CYS A 7 -0.13 -24.84 -7.87
N LYS A 8 0.28 -25.19 -9.09
CA LYS A 8 0.45 -24.25 -10.21
C LYS A 8 -0.84 -23.47 -10.46
N ALA A 9 -1.97 -24.14 -10.65
CA ALA A 9 -3.25 -23.49 -10.91
C ALA A 9 -3.69 -22.55 -9.77
N ASN A 10 -3.51 -22.99 -8.51
CA ASN A 10 -3.83 -22.19 -7.34
C ASN A 10 -2.96 -20.92 -7.24
N LEU A 11 -1.66 -21.05 -7.53
CA LEU A 11 -0.75 -19.91 -7.58
C LEU A 11 -1.09 -18.97 -8.73
N THR A 12 -1.41 -19.49 -9.93
CA THR A 12 -1.88 -18.67 -11.06
C THR A 12 -3.09 -17.84 -10.67
N LYS A 13 -4.07 -18.46 -10.00
CA LYS A 13 -5.27 -17.76 -9.53
C LYS A 13 -4.92 -16.65 -8.53
N ALA A 14 -4.03 -16.92 -7.58
CA ALA A 14 -3.60 -15.93 -6.59
C ALA A 14 -2.89 -14.74 -7.26
N ILE A 15 -2.01 -14.99 -8.23
CA ILE A 15 -1.31 -13.94 -9.00
C ILE A 15 -2.32 -13.08 -9.76
N LYS A 16 -3.27 -13.69 -10.48
CA LYS A 16 -4.31 -12.94 -11.20
C LYS A 16 -5.16 -12.08 -10.28
N THR A 17 -5.50 -12.57 -9.09
CA THR A 17 -6.21 -11.77 -8.08
C THR A 17 -5.38 -10.59 -7.61
N LEU A 18 -4.06 -10.77 -7.42
CA LEU A 18 -3.16 -9.67 -7.06
C LEU A 18 -3.08 -8.61 -8.16
N GLU A 19 -2.91 -9.02 -9.41
CA GLU A 19 -2.88 -8.11 -10.56
C GLU A 19 -4.19 -7.34 -10.70
N LEU A 20 -5.31 -8.02 -10.51
CA LEU A 20 -6.63 -7.39 -10.51
C LEU A 20 -6.76 -6.35 -9.38
N ALA A 21 -6.36 -6.71 -8.15
CA ALA A 21 -6.38 -5.77 -7.02
C ALA A 21 -5.50 -4.55 -7.28
N ARG A 22 -4.33 -4.74 -7.92
CA ARG A 22 -3.45 -3.64 -8.33
C ARG A 22 -4.08 -2.77 -9.42
N GLY A 23 -4.74 -3.37 -10.40
CA GLY A 23 -5.41 -2.65 -11.49
C GLY A 23 -6.64 -1.84 -11.06
N LYS A 24 -7.22 -2.14 -9.89
CA LYS A 24 -8.32 -1.35 -9.31
C LYS A 24 -7.85 -0.04 -8.67
N ILE A 25 -6.55 0.13 -8.43
CA ILE A 25 -6.03 1.31 -7.74
C ILE A 25 -6.10 2.49 -8.71
N PRO A 26 -6.85 3.54 -8.37
CA PRO A 26 -6.92 4.71 -9.22
C PRO A 26 -5.56 5.39 -9.38
N GLN A 27 -5.24 5.81 -10.61
CA GLN A 27 -3.93 6.39 -10.93
C GLN A 27 -3.66 7.70 -10.17
N TYR A 28 -4.70 8.49 -9.86
CA TYR A 28 -4.56 9.71 -9.05
C TYR A 28 -4.07 9.44 -7.62
N LEU A 29 -4.17 8.20 -7.11
CA LEU A 29 -3.57 7.80 -5.83
C LEU A 29 -2.08 7.49 -5.94
N LEU A 30 -1.59 7.28 -7.15
CA LEU A 30 -0.19 6.99 -7.45
C LEU A 30 0.55 8.24 -7.94
N ASP A 31 -0.18 9.20 -8.51
CA ASP A 31 0.33 10.50 -8.88
C ASP A 31 0.55 11.40 -7.65
N ARG A 32 1.50 12.33 -7.78
CA ARG A 32 1.85 13.29 -6.72
C ARG A 32 0.65 14.23 -6.52
N LEU A 33 0.05 14.20 -5.33
CA LEU A 33 -1.03 15.13 -4.96
C LEU A 33 -0.50 16.58 -5.01
N ASP A 34 -0.97 17.37 -5.97
CA ASP A 34 -0.86 18.84 -5.99
C ASP A 34 -1.74 19.46 -4.86
N PRO A 35 -1.55 20.73 -4.45
CA PRO A 35 -1.79 21.13 -3.08
C PRO A 35 -3.28 21.28 -2.72
N GLN A 36 -3.51 20.79 -1.50
CA GLN A 36 -4.58 21.09 -0.55
C GLN A 36 -6.02 20.71 -0.96
N PRO A 37 -6.36 19.42 -0.89
CA PRO A 37 -7.74 18.97 -0.95
C PRO A 37 -8.55 19.41 0.28
N GLU A 38 -9.86 19.57 0.12
CA GLU A 38 -10.82 19.83 1.19
C GLU A 38 -10.80 18.70 2.25
N ALA A 39 -11.13 19.01 3.51
CA ALA A 39 -11.02 18.06 4.62
C ALA A 39 -11.85 16.78 4.42
N GLU A 40 -13.06 16.89 3.86
CA GLU A 40 -13.91 15.74 3.53
C GLU A 40 -13.29 14.84 2.45
N TYR A 41 -12.61 15.44 1.46
CA TYR A 41 -11.88 14.69 0.45
C TYR A 41 -10.70 13.93 1.09
N LEU A 42 -10.00 14.52 2.05
CA LEU A 42 -8.89 13.88 2.76
C LEU A 42 -9.33 12.66 3.58
N GLU A 43 -10.48 12.72 4.24
CA GLU A 43 -11.02 11.57 4.98
C GLU A 43 -11.44 10.42 4.06
N HIS A 44 -12.17 10.73 2.99
CA HIS A 44 -12.53 9.75 1.97
C HIS A 44 -11.28 9.12 1.35
N LEU A 45 -10.31 9.94 0.96
CA LEU A 45 -9.02 9.51 0.41
C LEU A 45 -8.29 8.54 1.35
N LYS A 46 -8.23 8.87 2.66
CA LYS A 46 -7.61 8.02 3.67
C LYS A 46 -8.28 6.65 3.76
N TYR A 47 -9.62 6.61 3.78
CA TYR A 47 -10.37 5.35 3.81
C TYR A 47 -10.10 4.52 2.55
N THR A 48 -10.18 5.13 1.37
CA THR A 48 -9.93 4.46 0.09
C THR A 48 -8.51 3.89 0.01
N VAL A 49 -7.50 4.68 0.40
CA VAL A 49 -6.10 4.25 0.41
C VAL A 49 -5.88 3.09 1.38
N GLN A 50 -6.47 3.15 2.58
CA GLN A 50 -6.38 2.05 3.55
C GLN A 50 -7.02 0.76 3.04
N ALA A 51 -8.18 0.86 2.39
CA ALA A 51 -8.87 -0.29 1.81
C ALA A 51 -8.00 -0.97 0.73
N HIS A 52 -7.44 -0.20 -0.21
CA HIS A 52 -6.55 -0.74 -1.24
C HIS A 52 -5.27 -1.36 -0.66
N MET A 53 -4.65 -0.71 0.34
CA MET A 53 -3.49 -1.29 1.02
C MET A 53 -3.82 -2.62 1.72
N ALA A 54 -5.00 -2.74 2.32
CA ALA A 54 -5.44 -3.97 2.95
C ALA A 54 -5.69 -5.09 1.92
N GLU A 55 -6.37 -4.78 0.81
CA GLU A 55 -6.62 -5.72 -0.29
C GLU A 55 -5.31 -6.22 -0.90
N LEU A 56 -4.37 -5.33 -1.22
CA LEU A 56 -3.06 -5.70 -1.76
C LEU A 56 -2.25 -6.57 -0.81
N ARG A 57 -2.21 -6.23 0.48
CA ARG A 57 -1.49 -7.05 1.49
C ARG A 57 -2.09 -8.44 1.63
N ALA A 58 -3.42 -8.56 1.61
CA ALA A 58 -4.10 -9.84 1.66
C ALA A 58 -3.80 -10.69 0.40
N ALA A 59 -3.80 -10.06 -0.78
CA ALA A 59 -3.44 -10.71 -2.04
C ALA A 59 -1.97 -11.18 -2.04
N VAL A 60 -1.03 -10.32 -1.62
CA VAL A 60 0.40 -10.68 -1.48
C VAL A 60 0.59 -11.85 -0.52
N ARG A 61 -0.07 -11.83 0.64
CA ARG A 61 -0.02 -12.96 1.59
C ARG A 61 -0.50 -14.24 0.93
N THR A 62 -1.64 -14.18 0.25
CA THR A 62 -2.20 -15.35 -0.45
C THR A 62 -1.23 -15.89 -1.50
N VAL A 63 -0.59 -15.02 -2.28
CA VAL A 63 0.43 -15.42 -3.26
C VAL A 63 1.61 -16.13 -2.58
N LYS A 64 2.15 -15.57 -1.49
CA LYS A 64 3.25 -16.19 -0.73
C LYS A 64 2.85 -17.54 -0.14
N ASP A 65 1.63 -17.66 0.41
CA ASP A 65 1.12 -18.92 0.96
C ASP A 65 1.00 -19.99 -0.12
N ARG A 66 0.50 -19.63 -1.32
CA ARG A 66 0.39 -20.57 -2.46
C ARG A 66 1.73 -20.91 -3.07
N GLN A 67 2.67 -19.97 -3.12
CA GLN A 67 4.05 -20.21 -3.54
C GLN A 67 4.72 -21.22 -2.60
N GLN A 68 4.59 -21.02 -1.29
CA GLN A 68 5.15 -21.93 -0.30
C GLN A 68 4.52 -23.33 -0.41
N ALA A 69 3.20 -23.42 -0.59
CA ALA A 69 2.53 -24.70 -0.79
C ALA A 69 3.00 -25.43 -2.07
N PHE A 70 3.28 -24.67 -3.14
CA PHE A 70 3.87 -25.22 -4.36
C PHE A 70 5.28 -25.76 -4.05
N LEU A 71 6.16 -24.93 -3.51
CA LEU A 71 7.54 -25.33 -3.20
C LEU A 71 7.58 -26.57 -2.28
N THR A 72 6.76 -26.60 -1.24
CA THR A 72 6.65 -27.75 -0.33
C THR A 72 6.23 -29.02 -1.08
N LEU A 73 5.28 -28.93 -2.02
CA LEU A 73 4.85 -30.10 -2.80
C LEU A 73 5.95 -30.56 -3.77
N ALA A 74 6.64 -29.62 -4.44
CA ALA A 74 7.73 -29.94 -5.36
C ALA A 74 8.88 -30.67 -4.63
N CYS A 75 9.27 -30.18 -3.45
CA CYS A 75 10.32 -30.80 -2.63
C CYS A 75 9.95 -32.18 -2.10
N ASN A 76 8.66 -32.44 -1.82
CA ASN A 76 8.17 -33.72 -1.28
C ASN A 76 7.62 -34.66 -2.37
N SER A 77 7.81 -34.33 -3.64
CA SER A 77 7.33 -35.13 -4.76
C SER A 77 8.09 -36.46 -4.87
N CYS A 78 7.44 -37.47 -5.44
CA CYS A 78 8.08 -38.72 -5.87
C CYS A 78 9.02 -38.53 -7.08
N SER A 79 9.07 -37.34 -7.68
CA SER A 79 9.96 -36.97 -8.78
C SER A 79 10.46 -35.52 -8.59
N PRO A 80 11.32 -35.29 -7.58
CA PRO A 80 11.68 -33.95 -7.14
C PRO A 80 12.45 -33.16 -8.21
N GLU A 81 13.26 -33.80 -9.07
CA GLU A 81 13.98 -33.10 -10.14
C GLU A 81 12.99 -32.45 -11.13
N VAL A 82 12.00 -33.22 -11.58
CA VAL A 82 10.99 -32.78 -12.55
C VAL A 82 10.08 -31.71 -11.96
N ASP A 83 9.62 -31.91 -10.72
CA ASP A 83 8.68 -30.98 -10.09
C ASP A 83 9.36 -29.69 -9.58
N ASN A 84 10.64 -29.75 -9.19
CA ASN A 84 11.42 -28.54 -8.88
C ASN A 84 11.75 -27.74 -10.13
N GLU A 85 12.10 -28.39 -11.25
CA GLU A 85 12.28 -27.73 -12.54
C GLU A 85 10.97 -27.07 -12.99
N ALA A 86 9.83 -27.78 -12.88
CA ALA A 86 8.51 -27.23 -13.19
C ALA A 86 8.14 -26.04 -12.30
N TYR A 87 8.52 -26.06 -11.01
CA TYR A 87 8.38 -24.92 -10.11
C TYR A 87 9.24 -23.73 -10.55
N ALA A 88 10.54 -23.95 -10.78
CA ALA A 88 11.49 -22.90 -11.13
C ALA A 88 11.10 -22.20 -12.44
N ASN A 89 10.83 -22.98 -13.49
CA ASN A 89 10.38 -22.47 -14.78
C ASN A 89 9.09 -21.66 -14.62
N TYR A 90 8.16 -22.12 -13.80
CA TYR A 90 6.91 -21.39 -13.57
C TYR A 90 7.09 -20.10 -12.77
N MET A 91 8.01 -20.04 -11.79
CA MET A 91 8.33 -18.79 -11.07
C MET A 91 8.91 -17.73 -12.01
N GLU A 92 9.80 -18.16 -12.92
CA GLU A 92 10.44 -17.32 -13.92
C GLU A 92 9.43 -16.84 -14.97
N ASP A 93 8.65 -17.75 -15.56
CA ASP A 93 7.60 -17.45 -16.55
C ASP A 93 6.61 -16.39 -16.05
N MET A 94 6.21 -16.52 -14.78
CA MET A 94 5.26 -15.60 -14.17
C MET A 94 5.89 -14.30 -13.66
N LYS A 95 7.23 -14.19 -13.70
CA LYS A 95 7.98 -13.06 -13.13
C LYS A 95 7.50 -12.72 -11.72
N LEU A 96 7.37 -13.76 -10.89
CA LEU A 96 6.68 -13.65 -9.61
C LEU A 96 7.36 -12.62 -8.69
N GLU A 97 8.69 -12.65 -8.63
CA GLU A 97 9.47 -11.72 -7.81
C GLU A 97 9.28 -10.27 -8.24
N GLU A 98 9.35 -9.99 -9.55
CA GLU A 98 9.10 -8.67 -10.11
C GLU A 98 7.69 -8.16 -9.77
N THR A 99 6.69 -9.05 -9.86
CA THR A 99 5.29 -8.73 -9.54
C THR A 99 5.11 -8.37 -8.06
N LEU A 100 5.74 -9.13 -7.17
CA LEU A 100 5.72 -8.88 -5.73
C LEU A 100 6.45 -7.57 -5.37
N LEU A 101 7.62 -7.33 -5.96
CA LEU A 101 8.40 -6.10 -5.77
C LEU A 101 7.63 -4.87 -6.25
N SER A 102 7.05 -4.92 -7.45
CA SER A 102 6.21 -3.87 -8.00
C SER A 102 5.01 -3.56 -7.10
N THR A 103 4.38 -4.59 -6.54
CA THR A 103 3.26 -4.41 -5.61
C THR A 103 3.70 -3.73 -4.30
N GLU A 104 4.84 -4.11 -3.73
CA GLU A 104 5.39 -3.46 -2.53
C GLU A 104 5.70 -1.97 -2.77
N ALA A 105 6.17 -1.61 -3.96
CA ALA A 105 6.36 -0.21 -4.35
C ALA A 105 5.04 0.57 -4.37
N VAL A 106 3.97 -0.03 -4.88
CA VAL A 106 2.61 0.55 -4.85
C VAL A 106 2.11 0.72 -3.42
N ILE A 107 2.26 -0.30 -2.57
CA ILE A 107 1.89 -0.22 -1.14
C ILE A 107 2.67 0.90 -0.44
N THR A 108 3.94 1.08 -0.78
CA THR A 108 4.78 2.14 -0.22
C THR A 108 4.32 3.52 -0.66
N THR A 109 3.97 3.67 -1.94
CA THR A 109 3.41 4.92 -2.50
C THR A 109 2.10 5.30 -1.80
N LEU A 110 1.18 4.34 -1.67
CA LEU A 110 -0.09 4.52 -0.96
C LEU A 110 0.12 4.91 0.51
N ARG A 111 1.14 4.34 1.18
CA ARG A 111 1.49 4.72 2.56
C ARG A 111 1.97 6.16 2.67
N THR A 112 2.73 6.63 1.69
CA THR A 112 3.18 8.03 1.63
C THR A 112 1.98 8.96 1.48
N VAL A 113 1.04 8.64 0.57
CA VAL A 113 -0.21 9.38 0.41
C VAL A 113 -1.00 9.45 1.72
N ALA A 114 -1.19 8.32 2.40
CA ALA A 114 -1.89 8.27 3.69
C ALA A 114 -1.17 9.01 4.83
N SER A 115 0.13 9.29 4.70
CA SER A 115 0.90 10.05 5.69
C SER A 115 0.84 11.56 5.43
N LEU A 116 0.77 11.98 4.15
CA LEU A 116 0.61 13.38 3.78
C LEU A 116 -0.73 13.97 4.29
N THR A 117 -1.78 13.16 4.38
CA THR A 117 -3.08 13.58 4.95
C THR A 117 -3.06 13.79 6.47
N LYS A 118 -2.01 13.38 7.18
CA LYS A 118 -1.89 13.58 8.64
C LYS A 118 -1.16 14.87 9.04
N ASN A 119 -0.43 15.48 8.11
CA ASN A 119 0.47 16.60 8.39
C ASN A 119 -0.12 17.95 7.97
N GLN A 120 -1.39 18.23 8.27
CA GLN A 120 -1.91 19.61 8.20
C GLN A 120 -1.66 20.32 9.55
N PRO A 121 -0.63 21.20 9.67
CA PRO A 121 -0.63 22.23 10.69
C PRO A 121 -1.58 23.34 10.23
N GLY A 122 -2.80 23.36 10.73
CA GLY A 122 -3.80 24.30 10.23
C GLY A 122 -5.08 24.38 11.05
N SER A 123 -4.95 24.58 12.37
CA SER A 123 -6.01 25.23 13.15
C SER A 123 -5.33 26.16 14.15
N GLY A 124 -4.77 27.24 13.61
CA GLY A 124 -4.11 28.32 14.33
C GLY A 124 -4.74 29.66 13.96
N LEU A 125 -6.02 29.78 14.26
CA LEU A 125 -6.87 30.97 14.30
C LEU A 125 -7.85 30.57 15.42
N ASP A 126 -7.94 31.17 16.61
CA ASP A 126 -7.97 32.59 17.01
C ASP A 126 -7.47 32.64 18.48
N ASP A 127 -6.64 33.59 18.93
CA ASP A 127 -7.10 34.80 19.60
C ASP A 127 -5.90 35.77 19.70
N VAL A 128 -5.64 36.54 18.65
CA VAL A 128 -4.84 37.77 18.78
C VAL A 128 -5.82 38.89 19.07
N SER A 129 -6.20 38.99 20.34
CA SER A 129 -6.85 40.18 20.89
C SER A 129 -6.09 41.42 20.42
N THR A 130 -6.75 42.18 19.56
CA THR A 130 -6.27 43.46 19.06
C THR A 130 -6.63 44.53 20.10
N GLU A 131 -5.78 45.57 20.19
CA GLU A 131 -5.98 46.86 20.89
C GLU A 131 -5.60 46.85 22.39
N GLN A 132 -4.70 47.67 22.96
CA GLN A 132 -4.20 49.03 22.64
C GLN A 132 -2.80 49.29 23.27
N PRO A 133 -2.00 50.28 22.78
CA PRO A 133 -0.94 50.93 23.57
C PRO A 133 -1.31 52.41 23.90
N PRO A 134 -0.47 53.17 24.62
CA PRO A 134 -0.21 53.14 26.07
C PRO A 134 -0.79 54.41 26.77
N TYR A 135 -1.14 54.34 28.05
CA TYR A 135 -1.39 55.56 28.85
C TYR A 135 -0.23 55.80 29.81
N ASN A 136 0.64 56.76 29.48
CA ASN A 136 1.58 57.36 30.40
C ASN A 136 0.81 58.27 31.36
N GLY A 137 0.74 57.89 32.63
CA GLY A 137 0.31 58.75 33.73
C GLY A 137 1.44 58.85 34.74
N ASP A 138 2.40 59.72 34.46
CA ASP A 138 3.26 60.31 35.48
C ASP A 138 2.45 61.46 36.09
N ASP A 139 2.00 61.30 37.33
CA ASP A 139 1.58 62.42 38.17
C ASP A 139 2.03 62.12 39.60
N THR A 140 3.25 62.55 39.85
CA THR A 140 3.79 62.80 41.18
C THR A 140 2.97 63.91 41.83
N HIS A 141 2.36 63.67 42.99
CA HIS A 141 1.79 64.74 43.80
C HIS A 141 2.11 64.57 45.28
N ALA A 142 2.91 65.54 45.76
CA ALA A 142 3.10 66.05 47.12
C ALA A 142 3.66 65.12 48.21
#